data_AF-A0A3D1A0U7-F1
#
_entry.id   AF-A0A3D1A0U7-F1
#
_cell.length_a   1.000
_cell.length_b   1.000
_cell.length_c   1.000
_cell.angle_alpha   90.00
_cell.angle_beta   90.00
_cell.angle_gamma   90.00
#
_symmetry.space_group_name_H-M   'P 1'
#
loop_
_entity.id
_entity.type
_entity.pdbx_description
1 polymer ?
#
loop_
_entity_poly.entity_id
_entity_poly.type
_entity_poly.pdbx_seq_one_letter_code
_entity_poly.pdbx_strand_id
1 'polypeptide(L)' 'MIGIDSVYATRELREEAWQRLARDLNPDLIDTMMSVIGLDEVVETAKNQLKGQTLGRIVVDVNKEDGP' A
#
# COMPACT_ATOMS: atom_id res chain seq x y z
N MET A 1 -21.32 7.61 -15.23
CA MET A 1 -20.24 6.86 -14.54
C MET A 1 -19.58 7.83 -13.59
N ILE A 2 -19.60 7.58 -12.29
CA ILE A 2 -18.85 8.39 -11.32
C ILE A 2 -17.42 7.84 -11.28
N GLY A 3 -16.43 8.69 -11.56
CA GLY A 3 -15.02 8.34 -11.40
C GLY A 3 -14.64 8.42 -9.92
N ILE A 4 -13.86 7.46 -9.44
CA ILE A 4 -13.25 7.53 -8.12
C ILE A 4 -11.90 8.23 -8.29
N ASP A 5 -11.75 9.42 -7.72
CA ASP A 5 -10.50 10.17 -7.70
C ASP A 5 -10.04 10.41 -6.25
N SER A 6 -8.87 9.89 -5.90
CA SER A 6 -8.26 10.08 -4.59
C SER A 6 -7.24 11.23 -4.56
N VAL A 7 -6.88 11.78 -5.72
CA VAL A 7 -5.83 12.79 -5.85
C VAL A 7 -6.34 14.15 -5.37
N TYR A 8 -7.53 14.55 -5.80
CA TYR A 8 -8.13 15.85 -5.50
C TYR A 8 -9.23 15.80 -4.44
N ALA A 9 -9.41 14.66 -3.77
CA ALA A 9 -10.31 14.53 -2.63
C ALA A 9 -10.00 15.59 -1.55
N THR A 10 -11.03 16.27 -1.06
CA THR A 10 -10.90 17.30 -0.01
C THR A 10 -10.38 16.69 1.29
N ARG A 11 -9.87 17.54 2.19
CA ARG A 11 -9.34 17.09 3.47
C ARG A 11 -10.42 16.40 4.31
N GLU A 12 -11.63 16.95 4.35
CA GLU A 12 -12.75 16.43 5.15
C GLU A 12 -13.12 15.02 4.70
N LEU A 13 -13.17 14.78 3.39
CA LEU A 13 -13.45 13.45 2.84
C LEU A 13 -12.31 12.46 3.15
N ARG A 14 -11.05 12.90 3.12
CA ARG A 14 -9.91 12.05 3.51
C ARG A 14 -9.99 11.65 4.97
N GLU A 15 -10.30 12.58 5.87
CA GLU A 15 -10.42 12.33 7.31
C GLU A 15 -11.55 11.33 7.59
N GLU A 16 -12.72 11.52 6.97
CA GLU A 16 -13.83 10.56 7.08
C GLU A 16 -13.43 9.17 6.57
N ALA A 17 -12.78 9.10 5.41
CA ALA A 17 -12.33 7.83 4.84
C ALA A 17 -11.32 7.12 5.75
N TRP A 18 -10.35 7.83 6.33
CA TRP A 18 -9.39 7.27 7.27
C TRP A 18 -10.04 6.78 8.56
N GLN A 19 -11.00 7.52 9.12
CA GLN A 19 -11.76 7.08 10.30
C GLN A 19 -12.55 5.79 10.01
N ARG A 20 -13.16 5.68 8.83
CA ARG A 20 -13.84 4.46 8.39
C ARG A 20 -12.87 3.30 8.24
N LEU A 21 -11.73 3.50 7.57
CA LEU A 21 -10.70 2.47 7.44
C LEU A 21 -10.22 1.96 8.80
N ALA A 22 -9.94 2.85 9.75
CA ALA A 22 -9.48 2.46 11.09
C ALA A 22 -10.51 1.67 11.90
N ARG A 23 -11.81 1.94 11.69
CA ARG A 23 -12.90 1.24 12.39
C ARG A 23 -13.27 -0.09 11.73
N ASP A 24 -13.33 -0.10 10.40
CA ASP A 24 -13.99 -1.17 9.65
C ASP A 24 -13.01 -2.21 9.09
N LEU A 25 -11.71 -1.89 8.99
CA LEU A 25 -10.69 -2.79 8.44
C LEU A 25 -10.01 -3.61 9.54
N ASN A 26 -10.04 -4.94 9.41
CA ASN A 26 -9.32 -5.84 10.32
C ASN A 26 -7.81 -5.84 10.00
N PRO A 27 -6.93 -5.41 10.93
CA PRO A 27 -5.48 -5.41 10.72
C PRO A 27 -4.92 -6.78 10.36
N ASP A 28 -5.43 -7.86 10.96
CA ASP A 28 -4.92 -9.21 10.71
C ASP A 28 -5.08 -9.61 9.24
N LEU A 29 -6.17 -9.18 8.59
CA LEU A 29 -6.39 -9.44 7.17
C LEU A 29 -5.43 -8.63 6.28
N ILE A 30 -5.08 -7.41 6.69
CA ILE A 30 -4.10 -6.59 5.99
C ILE A 30 -2.74 -7.30 5.98
N ASP A 31 -2.34 -7.82 7.14
CA ASP A 31 -1.07 -8.52 7.32
C ASP A 31 -0.98 -9.77 6.44
N THR A 32 -2.07 -10.49 6.23
CA THR A 32 -2.07 -11.67 5.34
C THR A 32 -1.88 -11.34 3.86
N MET A 33 -2.09 -10.08 3.46
CA MET A 33 -2.02 -9.63 2.07
C MET A 33 -0.85 -8.69 1.81
N MET A 34 0.08 -8.55 2.75
CA MET A 34 1.25 -7.68 2.59
C MET A 34 2.56 -8.47 2.42
N SER A 35 3.44 -7.95 1.58
CA SER A 35 4.83 -8.37 1.47
C SER A 35 5.74 -7.20 1.80
N VAL A 36 6.68 -7.40 2.71
CA VAL A 36 7.65 -6.37 3.12
C VAL A 36 8.95 -6.56 2.34
N ILE A 37 9.42 -5.50 1.69
CA ILE A 37 10.69 -5.47 0.93
C ILE A 37 11.59 -4.35 1.43
N GLY A 38 12.90 -4.48 1.17
CA GLY A 38 13.86 -3.39 1.33
C GLY A 38 13.77 -2.34 0.21
N LEU A 39 14.44 -1.21 0.41
CA LEU A 39 14.49 -0.12 -0.58
C LEU A 39 15.22 -0.53 -1.87
N ASP A 40 16.22 -1.40 -1.76
CA ASP A 40 17.01 -2.00 -2.84
C ASP A 40 16.16 -2.87 -3.79
N GLU A 41 15.12 -3.51 -3.26
CA GLU A 41 14.23 -4.42 -4.00
C GLU A 41 13.12 -3.69 -4.78
N VAL A 42 12.95 -2.38 -4.58
CA VAL A 42 11.82 -1.60 -5.12
C VAL A 42 11.76 -1.62 -6.64
N VAL A 43 12.90 -1.41 -7.31
CA VAL A 43 12.93 -1.30 -8.78
C VAL A 43 12.50 -2.61 -9.43
N GLU A 44 12.97 -3.74 -8.92
CA GLU A 44 12.59 -5.05 -9.48
C GLU A 44 11.15 -5.40 -9.14
N THR A 45 10.70 -5.11 -7.91
CA THR A 45 9.32 -5.35 -7.49
C THR A 45 8.32 -4.52 -8.30
N ALA A 46 8.65 -3.26 -8.64
CA ALA A 46 7.82 -2.41 -9.49
C ALA A 46 7.68 -2.97 -10.92
N LYS A 47 8.75 -3.52 -11.51
CA LYS A 47 8.66 -4.18 -12.82
C LYS A 47 7.73 -5.40 -12.77
N ASN A 48 7.83 -6.20 -11.70
CA ASN A 48 6.96 -7.36 -11.52
C ASN A 48 5.51 -6.93 -11.29
N GLN A 49 5.28 -5.83 -10.57
CA GLN A 49 3.94 -5.26 -10.38
C GLN A 49 3.30 -4.84 -11.70
N LEU A 50 4.05 -4.16 -12.57
CA LEU A 50 3.57 -3.76 -13.90
C LEU A 50 3.28 -4.97 -14.82
N LYS A 51 3.95 -6.11 -14.60
CA LYS A 51 3.67 -7.38 -15.28
C LYS A 51 2.49 -8.16 -14.67
N GLY A 52 1.87 -7.64 -13.60
CA GLY A 52 0.79 -8.33 -12.87
C GLY A 52 1.27 -9.52 -12.04
N GLN A 53 2.56 -9.56 -11.67
CA GLN A 53 3.19 -10.65 -10.93
C GLN A 53 3.25 -10.41 -9.41
N THR A 54 2.56 -9.38 -8.93
CA THR A 54 2.45 -9.08 -7.49
C THR A 54 1.03 -9.34 -7.00
N LEU A 55 0.91 -9.93 -5.81
CA LEU A 55 -0.36 -10.13 -5.12
C LEU A 55 -0.44 -9.20 -3.91
N GLY A 56 -1.61 -8.60 -3.68
CA GLY A 56 -1.86 -7.81 -2.48
C GLY A 56 -1.12 -6.47 -2.46
N ARG A 57 -0.49 -6.16 -1.31
CA ARG A 57 0.17 -4.89 -1.02
C ARG A 57 1.67 -5.11 -0.80
N ILE A 58 2.49 -4.23 -1.35
CA ILE A 58 3.92 -4.20 -1.06
C ILE A 58 4.17 -3.06 -0.06
N VAL A 59 4.83 -3.38 1.04
CA VAL A 59 5.30 -2.42 2.04
C VAL A 59 6.81 -2.30 1.86
N VAL A 60 7.29 -1.08 1.65
CA VAL A 60 8.73 -0.81 1.55
C VAL A 60 9.21 -0.33 2.91
N ASP A 61 10.07 -1.12 3.55
CA ASP A 61 10.77 -0.66 4.75
C ASP A 61 11.99 0.17 4.34
N VAL A 62 11.89 1.49 4.56
CA VAL A 62 12.93 2.47 4.22
C VAL A 62 14.08 2.50 5.21
N ASN A 63 13.96 1.82 6.35
CA ASN A 63 15.01 1.75 7.38
C ASN A 63 15.69 0.38 7.44
N LYS A 64 15.23 -0.59 6.62
CA LYS A 64 15.94 -1.84 6.43
C LYS A 64 17.28 -1.50 5.80
N GLU A 65 18.33 -1.47 6.62
CA GLU A 65 19.69 -1.31 6.14
C GLU A 65 19.97 -2.43 5.13
N ASP A 66 20.78 -2.13 4.11
CA ASP A 66 21.45 -3.17 3.34
C ASP A 66 22.20 -4.05 4.35
N GLY A 67 21.58 -5.15 4.76
CA GLY A 67 22.26 -6.18 5.53
C GLY A 67 23.44 -6.70 4.70
N PRO A 68 24.52 -7.17 5.35
CA PRO A 68 25.75 -7.56 4.67
C PRO A 68 25.55 -8.56 3.52
#